data_AF-A0A9D5GNX7-F1
#
_entry.id   AF-A0A9D5GNX7-F1
#
_cell.length_a   1.000
_cell.length_b   1.000
_cell.length_c   1.000
_cell.angle_alpha   90.00
_cell.angle_beta   90.00
_cell.angle_gamma   90.00
#
_symmetry.space_group_name_H-M   'P 1'
#
loop_
_entity.id
_entity.type
_entity.pdbx_description
1 polymer ?
#
loop_
_entity_poly.entity_id
_entity_poly.type
_entity_poly.pdbx_seq_one_letter_code
_entity_poly.pdbx_strand_id
1 'polypeptide(L)'
;YLDSPPAPDDPGRVGEPAILVDENAVMARALMAYAAYSGEQRWAARARAILGRTASKYRGLGTFAAGYAAAVLEAQSPPLEVNIVGRRGMPAVRAMRAAAAGVAKPALRINTIDPVAEPQRLRMAGYTDEPSAAAYVCREGECFARAVDAETLRAVLRDVGAAPERGRDLAADPLSLM
;
A
#
# COMPACT_ATOMS: atom_id res chain seq x y z
N TYR A 1 -2.75 -37.14 12.91
CA TYR A 1 -3.25 -36.89 11.56
C TYR A 1 -4.10 -38.09 11.20
N LEU A 2 -5.41 -37.92 11.05
CA LEU A 2 -6.33 -38.99 10.67
C LEU A 2 -6.62 -38.83 9.18
N ASP A 3 -6.24 -39.84 8.39
CA ASP A 3 -6.49 -39.88 6.94
C ASP A 3 -7.93 -40.27 6.59
N SER A 4 -8.81 -40.45 7.58
CA SER A 4 -10.22 -40.75 7.37
C SER A 4 -11.06 -40.17 8.51
N PRO A 5 -12.29 -39.71 8.20
CA PRO A 5 -13.22 -39.26 9.23
C PRO A 5 -13.53 -40.40 10.22
N PRO A 6 -13.65 -40.10 11.53
CA PRO A 6 -13.93 -41.10 12.57
C PRO A 6 -15.32 -41.74 12.45
N ALA A 7 -16.27 -41.09 11.75
CA ALA A 7 -17.59 -41.62 11.49
C ALA A 7 -17.96 -41.53 9.99
N PRO A 8 -18.81 -42.44 9.46
CA PRO A 8 -19.17 -42.48 8.04
C PRO A 8 -19.90 -41.22 7.52
N ASP A 9 -20.52 -40.47 8.42
CA ASP A 9 -21.30 -39.26 8.16
C ASP A 9 -20.61 -37.97 8.62
N ASP A 10 -19.40 -38.06 9.17
CA ASP A 10 -18.64 -36.90 9.59
C ASP A 10 -18.12 -36.14 8.35
N PRO A 11 -18.55 -34.88 8.14
CA PRO A 11 -18.12 -34.08 6.99
C PRO A 11 -16.62 -33.74 7.04
N GLY A 12 -15.95 -33.99 8.16
CA GLY A 12 -14.54 -33.69 8.37
C GLY A 12 -14.23 -32.23 8.05
N ARG A 13 -13.10 -32.00 7.37
CA ARG A 13 -12.69 -30.65 6.96
C ARG A 13 -13.61 -29.98 5.93
N VAL A 14 -14.50 -30.73 5.27
CA VAL A 14 -15.47 -30.16 4.32
C VAL A 14 -16.61 -29.44 5.05
N GLY A 15 -16.85 -29.77 6.32
CA GLY A 15 -17.81 -29.05 7.18
C GLY A 15 -17.30 -27.67 7.64
N GLU A 16 -16.01 -27.38 7.47
CA GLU A 16 -15.42 -26.09 7.81
C GLU A 16 -15.46 -25.13 6.61
N PRO A 17 -15.95 -23.88 6.78
CA PRO A 17 -15.85 -22.88 5.73
C PRO A 17 -14.40 -22.62 5.33
N ALA A 18 -14.11 -22.73 4.03
CA ALA A 18 -12.80 -22.39 3.48
C ALA A 18 -12.56 -20.87 3.58
N ILE A 19 -11.55 -20.46 4.35
CA ILE A 19 -11.07 -19.08 4.38
C ILE A 19 -9.84 -18.99 3.48
N LEU A 20 -10.03 -18.28 2.37
CA LEU A 20 -9.04 -18.02 1.34
C LEU A 20 -8.05 -16.93 1.81
N VAL A 21 -7.09 -17.29 2.66
CA VAL A 21 -6.17 -16.31 3.30
C VAL A 21 -5.33 -15.56 2.26
N ASP A 22 -4.81 -16.26 1.26
CA ASP A 22 -3.94 -15.67 0.24
C ASP A 22 -4.71 -14.76 -0.72
N GLU A 23 -5.88 -15.20 -1.18
CA GLU A 23 -6.74 -14.39 -2.05
C GLU A 23 -7.22 -13.13 -1.33
N ASN A 24 -7.56 -13.25 -0.04
CA ASN A 24 -7.91 -12.10 0.78
C ASN A 24 -6.72 -11.15 0.99
N ALA A 25 -5.50 -11.67 1.14
CA ALA A 25 -4.30 -10.86 1.23
C ALA A 25 -4.01 -10.11 -0.08
N VAL A 26 -4.15 -10.78 -1.23
CA VAL A 26 -4.01 -10.17 -2.56
C VAL A 26 -5.06 -9.07 -2.74
N MET A 27 -6.33 -9.34 -2.41
CA MET A 27 -7.39 -8.35 -2.47
C MET A 27 -7.12 -7.15 -1.56
N ALA A 28 -6.66 -7.38 -0.32
CA ALA A 28 -6.32 -6.30 0.59
C ALA A 28 -5.21 -5.40 0.03
N ARG A 29 -4.15 -5.98 -0.56
CA ARG A 29 -3.08 -5.20 -1.22
C ARG A 29 -3.61 -4.39 -2.40
N ALA A 30 -4.47 -4.98 -3.24
CA ALA A 30 -5.09 -4.29 -4.36
C ALA A 30 -5.94 -3.10 -3.90
N LEU A 31 -6.73 -3.26 -2.83
CA LEU A 31 -7.54 -2.20 -2.26
C LEU A 31 -6.69 -1.07 -1.64
N MET A 32 -5.58 -1.39 -0.98
CA MET A 32 -4.64 -0.38 -0.47
C MET A 32 -3.97 0.39 -1.62
N ALA A 33 -3.56 -0.29 -2.69
CA ALA A 33 -3.01 0.35 -3.88
C ALA A 33 -4.07 1.24 -4.57
N TYR A 34 -5.31 0.78 -4.64
CA TYR A 34 -6.41 1.56 -5.19
C TYR A 34 -6.73 2.79 -4.34
N ALA A 35 -6.73 2.68 -3.01
CA ALA A 35 -6.88 3.81 -2.11
C ALA A 35 -5.79 4.87 -2.36
N ALA A 36 -4.53 4.45 -2.45
CA ALA A 36 -3.40 5.34 -2.75
C ALA A 36 -3.51 5.99 -4.15
N TYR A 37 -4.09 5.29 -5.13
CA TYR A 37 -4.26 5.80 -6.49
C TYR A 37 -5.44 6.77 -6.63
N SER A 38 -6.56 6.47 -5.97
CA SER A 38 -7.84 7.20 -6.07
C SER A 38 -8.01 8.30 -5.01
N GLY A 39 -7.28 8.21 -3.91
CA GLY A 39 -7.48 9.05 -2.71
C GLY A 39 -8.64 8.58 -1.82
N GLU A 40 -9.39 7.54 -2.21
CA GLU A 40 -10.57 7.10 -1.50
C GLU A 40 -10.23 6.17 -0.31
N GLN A 41 -10.09 6.75 0.88
CA GLN A 41 -9.65 6.04 2.09
C GLN A 41 -10.57 4.88 2.54
N ARG A 42 -11.83 4.85 2.08
CA ARG A 42 -12.76 3.73 2.34
C ARG A 42 -12.21 2.38 1.88
N TRP A 43 -11.39 2.35 0.84
CA TRP A 43 -10.80 1.11 0.33
C TRP A 43 -9.63 0.64 1.19
N ALA A 44 -8.83 1.55 1.74
CA ALA A 44 -7.81 1.21 2.73
C ALA A 44 -8.45 0.64 4.01
N ALA A 45 -9.56 1.24 4.48
CA ALA A 45 -10.32 0.71 5.61
C ALA A 45 -10.88 -0.70 5.30
N ARG A 46 -11.42 -0.90 4.10
CA ARG A 46 -11.92 -2.22 3.66
C ARG A 46 -10.80 -3.27 3.61
N ALA A 47 -9.61 -2.89 3.15
CA ALA A 47 -8.44 -3.77 3.12
C ALA A 47 -8.05 -4.22 4.54
N ARG A 48 -7.95 -3.30 5.49
CA ARG A 48 -7.64 -3.62 6.90
C ARG A 48 -8.69 -4.54 7.51
N ALA A 49 -9.98 -4.29 7.25
CA ALA A 49 -11.06 -5.15 7.70
C ALA A 49 -10.99 -6.58 7.13
N ILE A 50 -10.52 -6.75 5.88
CA ILE A 50 -10.28 -8.08 5.29
C ILE A 50 -9.15 -8.79 6.05
N LEU A 51 -8.03 -8.09 6.29
CA LEU A 51 -6.87 -8.66 6.99
C LEU A 51 -7.17 -9.02 8.45
N GLY A 52 -7.99 -8.24 9.14
CA GLY A 52 -8.41 -8.53 10.52
C GLY A 52 -9.30 -9.76 10.62
N ARG A 53 -10.20 -9.96 9.65
CA ARG A 53 -11.08 -11.14 9.62
C ARG A 53 -10.32 -12.45 9.35
N THR A 54 -9.19 -12.40 8.66
CA THR A 54 -8.38 -13.59 8.34
C THR A 54 -7.29 -13.87 9.39
N ALA A 55 -7.10 -12.98 10.35
CA ALA A 55 -6.02 -13.05 11.35
C ALA A 55 -6.09 -14.28 12.28
N SER A 56 -7.26 -14.87 12.51
CA SER A 56 -7.39 -16.08 13.34
C SER A 56 -6.91 -17.35 12.63
N LYS A 57 -6.73 -17.33 11.30
CA LYS A 57 -6.44 -18.52 10.49
C LYS A 57 -5.00 -18.62 9.99
N TYR A 58 -4.22 -17.53 9.99
CA TYR A 58 -2.88 -17.54 9.39
C TYR A 58 -1.86 -18.40 10.18
N ARG A 59 -2.02 -18.56 11.50
CA ARG A 59 -1.02 -19.23 12.36
C ARG A 59 -0.77 -20.69 11.97
N GLY A 60 -1.77 -21.38 11.41
CA GLY A 60 -1.65 -22.76 10.95
C GLY A 60 -1.05 -22.93 9.54
N LEU A 61 -0.80 -21.83 8.82
CA LEU A 61 -0.37 -21.87 7.42
C LEU A 61 1.16 -21.79 7.25
N GLY A 62 1.91 -21.43 8.31
CA GLY A 62 3.37 -21.31 8.24
C GLY A 62 3.82 -20.41 7.08
N THR A 63 4.70 -20.93 6.21
CA THR A 63 5.21 -20.20 5.04
C THR A 63 4.12 -19.81 4.04
N PHE A 64 3.00 -20.55 3.97
CA PHE A 64 1.89 -20.19 3.09
C PHE A 64 1.22 -18.87 3.53
N ALA A 65 1.41 -18.42 4.78
CA ALA A 65 0.95 -17.10 5.23
C ALA A 65 1.86 -15.93 4.78
N ALA A 66 2.91 -16.16 3.99
CA ALA A 66 3.85 -15.10 3.61
C ALA A 66 3.16 -13.93 2.87
N GLY A 67 2.21 -14.22 1.98
CA GLY A 67 1.43 -13.20 1.27
C GLY A 67 0.59 -12.35 2.23
N TYR A 68 -0.05 -13.00 3.20
CA TYR A 68 -0.79 -12.34 4.28
C TYR A 68 0.13 -11.46 5.15
N ALA A 69 1.27 -11.99 5.59
CA ALA A 69 2.22 -11.22 6.40
C ALA A 69 2.73 -9.97 5.67
N ALA A 70 3.01 -10.08 4.37
CA ALA A 70 3.40 -8.95 3.55
C ALA A 70 2.28 -7.90 3.43
N ALA A 71 1.02 -8.33 3.29
CA ALA A 71 -0.13 -7.42 3.27
C ALA A 71 -0.34 -6.72 4.62
N VAL A 72 -0.16 -7.44 5.74
CA VAL A 72 -0.24 -6.87 7.09
C VAL A 72 0.89 -5.88 7.34
N LEU A 73 2.11 -6.17 6.91
CA LEU A 73 3.24 -5.24 7.00
C LEU A 73 2.94 -3.94 6.22
N GLU A 74 2.40 -4.05 5.01
CA GLU A 74 2.03 -2.89 4.20
C GLU A 74 0.88 -2.07 4.81
N ALA A 75 -0.06 -2.71 5.51
CA ALA A 75 -1.13 -2.03 6.23
C ALA A 75 -0.65 -1.29 7.48
N GLN A 76 0.34 -1.84 8.19
CA GLN A 76 0.94 -1.25 9.40
C GLN A 76 2.00 -0.18 9.10
N SER A 77 2.74 -0.38 8.00
CA SER A 77 3.76 0.51 7.50
C SER A 77 3.46 0.91 6.06
N PRO A 78 2.47 1.79 5.83
CA PRO A 78 2.11 2.22 4.49
C PRO A 78 3.32 2.83 3.77
N PRO A 79 3.59 2.41 2.51
CA PRO A 79 4.53 3.08 1.63
C PRO A 79 4.24 4.58 1.51
N LEU A 80 5.28 5.39 1.31
CA LEU A 80 5.08 6.78 0.93
C LEU A 80 4.50 6.84 -0.48
N GLU A 81 3.60 7.79 -0.69
CA GLU A 81 2.98 8.07 -1.97
C GLU A 81 3.72 9.24 -2.61
N VAL A 82 4.23 9.05 -3.83
CA VAL A 82 4.88 10.08 -4.63
C VAL A 82 3.98 10.36 -5.83
N ASN A 83 3.18 11.43 -5.73
CA ASN A 83 2.26 11.85 -6.78
C ASN A 83 2.92 12.92 -7.66
N ILE A 84 3.33 12.53 -8.86
CA ILE A 84 4.00 13.40 -9.84
C ILE A 84 2.93 13.93 -10.80
N VAL A 85 2.66 15.23 -10.70
CA VAL A 85 1.76 15.97 -11.58
C VAL A 85 2.57 16.54 -12.74
N GLY A 86 2.12 16.29 -13.96
CA GLY A 86 2.72 16.83 -15.18
C GLY A 86 2.38 16.00 -16.41
N ARG A 87 2.47 16.61 -17.59
CA ARG A 87 2.08 15.94 -18.85
C ARG A 87 2.98 14.73 -19.11
N ARG A 88 2.36 13.63 -19.54
CA ARG A 88 3.10 12.42 -19.94
C ARG A 88 4.08 12.75 -21.06
N GLY A 89 5.27 12.18 -20.97
CA GLY A 89 6.34 12.42 -21.94
C GLY A 89 7.14 13.71 -21.71
N MET A 90 6.82 14.56 -20.72
CA MET A 90 7.71 15.64 -20.33
C MET A 90 9.03 15.08 -19.74
N PRO A 91 10.21 15.61 -20.14
CA PRO A 91 11.49 15.22 -19.55
C PRO A 91 11.52 15.36 -18.03
N ALA A 92 10.90 16.42 -17.49
CA ALA A 92 10.82 16.66 -16.05
C ALA A 92 10.06 15.54 -15.29
N VAL A 93 8.92 15.08 -15.82
CA VAL A 93 8.16 13.96 -15.24
C VAL A 93 8.97 12.68 -15.24
N ARG A 94 9.67 12.37 -16.36
CA ARG A 94 10.56 11.21 -16.42
C ARG A 94 11.70 11.30 -15.41
N ALA A 95 12.31 12.47 -15.27
CA ALA A 95 13.41 12.70 -14.33
C ALA A 95 12.94 12.53 -12.88
N MET A 96 11.77 13.06 -12.51
CA MET A 96 11.17 12.86 -11.17
C MET A 96 10.83 11.39 -10.92
N ARG A 97 10.25 10.69 -11.90
CA ARG A 97 9.93 9.27 -11.77
C ARG A 97 11.19 8.42 -11.59
N ALA A 98 12.26 8.72 -12.33
CA ALA A 98 13.55 8.05 -12.18
C ALA A 98 14.20 8.38 -10.82
N ALA A 99 14.11 9.62 -10.35
CA ALA A 99 14.59 10.03 -9.04
C ALA A 99 13.89 9.26 -7.91
N ALA A 100 12.55 9.15 -7.95
CA ALA A 100 11.81 8.39 -6.96
C ALA A 100 12.12 6.88 -7.05
N ALA A 101 12.15 6.31 -8.24
CA ALA A 101 12.43 4.88 -8.44
C ALA A 101 13.86 4.47 -8.04
N GLY A 102 14.81 5.42 -8.02
CA GLY A 102 16.19 5.20 -7.59
C GLY A 102 16.38 5.13 -6.07
N VAL A 103 15.34 5.38 -5.27
CA VAL A 103 15.40 5.34 -3.81
C VAL A 103 14.98 3.96 -3.30
N ALA A 104 15.87 3.29 -2.55
CA ALA A 104 15.62 1.96 -2.02
C ALA A 104 14.77 1.93 -0.73
N LYS A 105 14.83 3.00 0.08
CA LYS A 105 14.08 3.15 1.32
C LYS A 105 13.63 4.60 1.51
N PRO A 106 12.41 4.85 2.01
CA PRO A 106 11.40 3.88 2.43
C PRO A 106 10.69 3.23 1.22
N ALA A 107 9.74 2.31 1.46
CA ALA A 107 8.89 1.78 0.39
C ALA A 107 8.08 2.92 -0.25
N LEU A 108 8.02 2.96 -1.59
CA LEU A 108 7.38 4.02 -2.35
C LEU A 108 6.28 3.48 -3.27
N ARG A 109 5.19 4.23 -3.40
CA ARG A 109 4.21 4.12 -4.49
C ARG A 109 4.33 5.35 -5.36
N ILE A 110 4.76 5.16 -6.61
CA ILE A 110 5.00 6.27 -7.54
C ILE A 110 3.84 6.36 -8.52
N ASN A 111 3.12 7.46 -8.46
CA ASN A 111 1.98 7.76 -9.30
C ASN A 111 2.30 8.94 -10.21
N THR A 112 1.92 8.86 -11.47
CA THR A 112 1.95 10.02 -12.38
C THR A 112 0.51 10.41 -12.70
N ILE A 113 0.23 11.71 -12.63
CA ILE A 113 -1.07 12.31 -12.95
C ILE A 113 -0.83 13.28 -14.11
N ASP A 114 -1.36 12.93 -15.28
CA ASP A 114 -1.35 13.83 -16.43
C ASP A 114 -2.52 14.81 -16.33
N PRO A 115 -2.29 16.11 -16.17
CA PRO A 115 -3.38 17.07 -16.02
C PRO A 115 -4.27 17.18 -17.28
N VAL A 116 -3.72 16.87 -18.46
CA VAL A 116 -4.43 16.93 -19.74
C VAL A 116 -5.20 15.63 -20.01
N ALA A 117 -4.57 14.47 -19.78
CA ALA A 117 -5.21 13.19 -20.02
C ALA A 117 -6.11 12.73 -18.86
N GLU A 118 -5.87 13.19 -17.64
CA GLU A 118 -6.55 12.75 -16.41
C GLU A 118 -7.08 13.94 -15.56
N PRO A 119 -7.82 14.92 -16.14
CA PRO A 119 -8.23 16.13 -15.43
C PRO A 119 -9.17 15.84 -14.26
N GLN A 120 -9.99 14.77 -14.32
CA GLN A 120 -10.83 14.36 -13.21
C GLN A 120 -10.02 13.87 -12.02
N ARG A 121 -8.96 13.09 -12.28
CA ARG A 121 -8.08 12.55 -11.24
C ARG A 121 -7.29 13.66 -10.56
N LEU A 122 -6.80 14.64 -11.35
CA LEU A 122 -6.14 15.83 -10.81
C LEU A 122 -7.05 16.58 -9.82
N ARG A 123 -8.33 16.82 -10.19
CA ARG A 123 -9.32 17.45 -9.33
C ARG A 123 -9.61 16.65 -8.06
N MET A 124 -9.83 15.34 -8.20
CA MET A 124 -10.12 14.47 -7.06
C MET A 124 -8.95 14.40 -6.07
N ALA A 125 -7.71 14.42 -6.57
CA ALA A 125 -6.51 14.42 -5.75
C ALA A 125 -6.18 15.80 -5.13
N GLY A 126 -6.88 16.87 -5.54
CA GLY A 126 -6.70 18.22 -5.00
C GLY A 126 -5.39 18.89 -5.44
N TYR A 127 -4.77 18.45 -6.53
CA TYR A 127 -3.55 19.07 -7.04
C TYR A 127 -3.85 20.17 -8.06
N THR A 128 -2.93 21.12 -8.17
CA THR A 128 -3.02 22.21 -9.17
C THR A 128 -2.34 21.78 -10.47
N ASP A 129 -2.93 22.17 -11.60
CA ASP A 129 -2.26 22.06 -12.90
C ASP A 129 -1.19 23.16 -13.00
N GLU A 130 0.06 22.75 -13.19
CA GLU A 130 1.20 23.65 -13.21
C GLU A 130 1.96 23.54 -14.53
N PRO A 131 2.59 24.63 -15.02
CA PRO A 131 3.35 24.62 -16.27
C PRO A 131 4.52 23.63 -16.26
N SER A 132 5.11 23.41 -15.08
CA SER A 132 6.20 22.46 -14.84
C SER A 132 5.71 21.28 -14.00
N ALA A 133 6.43 20.15 -14.09
CA ALA A 133 6.13 19.00 -13.25
C ALA A 133 6.34 19.31 -11.77
N ALA A 134 5.47 18.78 -10.90
CA ALA A 134 5.59 18.87 -9.46
C ALA A 134 5.35 17.49 -8.83
N ALA A 135 6.13 17.12 -7.84
CA ALA A 135 5.96 15.90 -7.07
C ALA A 135 5.49 16.21 -5.66
N TYR A 136 4.43 15.54 -5.21
CA TYR A 136 3.88 15.62 -3.87
C TYR A 136 4.21 14.33 -3.14
N VAL A 137 4.83 14.43 -1.97
CA VAL A 137 5.16 13.29 -1.12
C VAL A 137 4.17 13.23 0.03
N CYS A 138 3.43 12.12 0.09
CA CYS A 138 2.29 11.96 0.98
C CYS A 138 2.37 10.64 1.75
N ARG A 139 1.66 10.58 2.87
CA ARG A 139 1.47 9.38 3.67
C ARG A 139 0.00 9.31 4.09
N GLU A 140 -0.67 8.21 3.74
CA GLU A 140 -2.09 7.99 4.07
C GLU A 140 -3.01 9.15 3.63
N GLY A 141 -2.71 9.78 2.48
CA GLY A 141 -3.46 10.91 1.94
C GLY A 141 -3.01 12.29 2.43
N GLU A 142 -2.12 12.39 3.41
CA GLU A 142 -1.58 13.68 3.88
C GLU A 142 -0.22 13.96 3.24
N CYS A 143 -0.13 15.06 2.50
CA CYS A 143 1.10 15.47 1.84
C CYS A 143 1.92 16.42 2.72
N PHE A 144 3.18 16.07 2.98
CA PHE A 144 4.06 16.83 3.87
C PHE A 144 5.24 17.48 3.14
N ALA A 145 5.48 17.12 1.88
CA ALA A 145 6.52 17.73 1.07
C ALA A 145 6.09 17.89 -0.39
N ARG A 146 6.64 18.90 -1.05
CA ARG A 146 6.46 19.19 -2.47
C ARG A 146 7.83 19.46 -3.10
N ALA A 147 8.10 18.85 -4.24
CA ALA A 147 9.34 19.03 -5.01
C ALA A 147 9.02 19.49 -6.44
N VAL A 148 9.74 20.50 -6.92
CA VAL A 148 9.56 21.09 -8.26
C VAL A 148 10.53 20.54 -9.29
N ASP A 149 11.50 19.73 -8.87
CA ASP A 149 12.46 19.07 -9.73
C ASP A 149 12.89 17.71 -9.14
N ALA A 150 13.66 16.96 -9.93
CA ALA A 150 14.11 15.63 -9.56
C ALA A 150 15.16 15.64 -8.43
N GLU A 151 15.94 16.73 -8.28
CA GLU A 151 16.99 16.81 -7.27
C GLU A 151 16.40 17.04 -5.88
N THR A 152 15.51 18.02 -5.77
CA THR A 152 14.69 18.31 -4.60
C THR A 152 13.92 17.07 -4.15
N LEU A 153 13.31 16.34 -5.10
CA LEU A 153 12.61 15.10 -4.79
C LEU A 153 13.54 14.04 -4.17
N ARG A 154 14.77 13.87 -4.71
CA ARG A 154 15.75 12.93 -4.11
C ARG A 154 16.21 13.37 -2.72
N ALA A 155 16.32 14.66 -2.46
CA ALA A 155 16.68 15.16 -1.14
C ALA A 155 15.58 14.83 -0.13
N VAL A 156 14.33 15.20 -0.43
CA VAL A 156 13.16 14.90 0.41
C VAL A 156 13.06 13.40 0.71
N LEU A 157 13.18 12.54 -0.30
CA LEU A 157 13.05 11.09 -0.10
C LEU A 157 14.19 10.50 0.75
N ARG A 158 15.41 11.03 0.64
CA ARG A 158 16.55 10.61 1.48
C ARG A 158 16.35 11.03 2.93
N ASP A 159 15.88 12.25 3.16
CA ASP A 159 15.67 12.77 4.51
C ASP A 159 14.58 11.98 5.24
N VAL A 160 13.49 11.64 4.55
CA VAL A 160 12.42 10.81 5.13
C VAL A 160 12.89 9.37 5.35
N GLY A 161 13.74 8.84 4.47
CA GLY A 161 14.33 7.51 4.64
C GLY A 161 15.40 7.41 5.73
N ALA A 162 16.00 8.53 6.12
CA ALA A 162 17.00 8.62 7.20
C ALA A 162 16.35 8.82 8.59
N ALA A 163 15.09 9.26 8.65
CA ALA A 163 14.38 9.37 9.91
C ALA A 163 14.20 7.98 10.55
N PRO A 164 14.65 7.76 11.80
CA PRO A 164 14.47 6.46 12.44
C PRO A 164 12.99 6.15 12.54
N GLU A 165 12.60 4.93 12.17
CA GLU A 165 11.28 4.38 12.45
C GLU A 165 11.09 4.39 13.97
N ARG A 166 10.55 5.48 14.52
CA ARG A 166 10.33 5.62 15.96
C ARG A 166 9.38 4.52 16.40
N GLY A 167 9.94 3.55 17.11
CA GLY A 167 9.33 2.52 17.95
C GLY A 167 7.83 2.31 17.75
N ARG A 168 7.46 1.40 16.84
CA ARG A 168 6.26 0.60 17.05
C ARG A 168 6.73 -0.73 17.58
N ASP A 169 6.47 -0.98 18.86
CA ASP A 169 6.67 -2.28 19.48
C ASP A 169 6.06 -3.38 18.61
N LEU A 170 6.91 -4.17 17.97
CA LEU A 170 6.55 -5.40 17.27
C LEU A 170 6.00 -6.49 18.22
N ALA A 171 5.84 -6.16 19.51
CA ALA A 171 5.24 -6.97 20.56
C ALA A 171 3.76 -6.65 20.82
N ALA A 172 3.18 -5.61 20.20
CA ALA A 172 1.75 -5.44 20.18
C ALA A 172 1.13 -6.51 19.26
N ASP A 173 0.18 -7.29 19.77
CA ASP A 173 -0.58 -8.24 18.97
C ASP A 173 -1.10 -7.51 17.73
N PRO A 174 -0.77 -7.94 16.49
CA PRO A 174 -1.23 -7.27 15.26
C PRO A 174 -2.76 -7.15 15.15
N LEU A 175 -3.48 -7.86 16.03
CA LEU A 175 -4.92 -7.81 16.23
C LEU A 175 -5.44 -6.66 17.13
N SER A 176 -4.58 -5.99 17.90
CA SER A 176 -5.02 -4.93 18.84
C SER A 176 -5.23 -3.56 18.17
N LEU A 177 -4.94 -3.45 16.87
CA LEU A 177 -5.02 -2.21 16.07
C LEU A 177 -5.95 -2.33 14.84
N MET A 178 -6.71 -3.42 14.73
CA MET A 178 -7.70 -3.67 13.66
C MET A 178 -9.12 -3.66 14.22
#